data_AF-A0A1M4T3M3-F1
#
_entry.id   AF-A0A1M4T3M3-F1
#
_cell.length_a   1.000
_cell.length_b   1.000
_cell.length_c   1.000
_cell.angle_alpha   90.00
_cell.angle_beta   90.00
_cell.angle_gamma   90.00
#
_symmetry.space_group_name_H-M   'P 1'
#
loop_
_entity.id
_entity.type
_entity.pdbx_description
1 polymer ?
#
loop_
_entity_poly.entity_id
_entity_poly.type
_entity_poly.pdbx_seq_one_letter_code
_entity_poly.pdbx_strand_id
1 'polypeptide(L)'
;MTIEELINEYKQMTYVCSLIDYADMETVEQNNQAVNRMYEIIELIRNRKEKDEILEFSKLLDIEENRTDIWVAVQILEMLEVDNDTEEKALRIIKKDAETSTGMKYWLEDYSRKKDL
;
A
#
# COMPACT_ATOMS: atom_id res chain seq x y z
N MET A 1 8.76 7.62 16.29
CA MET A 1 9.09 7.88 14.88
C MET A 1 8.23 9.01 14.36
N THR A 2 8.79 9.95 13.62
CA THR A 2 8.00 10.95 12.87
C THR A 2 7.30 10.30 11.67
N ILE A 3 6.34 10.99 11.05
CA ILE A 3 5.74 10.54 9.79
C ILE A 3 6.78 10.42 8.67
N GLU A 4 7.76 11.31 8.61
CA GLU A 4 8.86 11.26 7.64
C GLU A 4 9.70 9.98 7.80
N GLU A 5 10.02 9.59 9.04
CA GLU A 5 10.74 8.35 9.32
C GLU A 5 9.92 7.12 8.89
N LEU A 6 8.61 7.11 9.16
CA LEU A 6 7.71 6.03 8.73
C LEU A 6 7.59 5.94 7.21
N ILE A 7 7.49 7.08 6.52
CA ILE A 7 7.44 7.13 5.05
C ILE A 7 8.74 6.61 4.44
N ASN A 8 9.89 7.03 4.97
CA ASN A 8 11.18 6.58 4.47
C ASN A 8 11.37 5.07 4.67
N GLU A 9 10.98 4.56 5.85
CA GLU A 9 11.01 3.12 6.12
C GLU A 9 10.06 2.36 5.17
N TYR A 10 8.85 2.86 4.96
CA TYR A 10 7.87 2.24 4.06
C TYR A 10 8.41 2.13 2.63
N LYS A 11 9.04 3.20 2.11
CA LYS A 11 9.70 3.16 0.79
C LYS A 11 10.81 2.11 0.73
N GLN A 12 11.61 1.97 1.79
CA GLN A 12 12.62 0.90 1.84
C GLN A 12 11.98 -0.49 1.79
N MET A 13 10.85 -0.69 2.45
CA MET A 13 10.13 -1.96 2.39
C MET A 13 9.60 -2.25 0.98
N THR A 14 9.04 -1.25 0.28
CA THR A 14 8.61 -1.44 -1.12
C THR A 14 9.78 -1.80 -2.05
N TYR A 15 10.97 -1.25 -1.80
CA TYR A 15 12.19 -1.65 -2.51
C TYR A 15 12.54 -3.11 -2.22
N VAL A 16 12.50 -3.56 -0.95
CA VAL A 16 12.72 -4.98 -0.63
C VAL A 16 11.71 -5.88 -1.35
N CYS A 17 10.43 -5.49 -1.38
CA CYS A 17 9.39 -6.22 -2.12
C CYS A 17 9.66 -6.29 -3.63
N SER A 18 10.27 -5.25 -4.23
CA SER A 18 10.56 -5.24 -5.66
C SER A 18 11.72 -6.15 -6.06
N LEU A 19 12.52 -6.62 -5.08
CA LEU A 19 13.63 -7.54 -5.29
C LEU A 19 13.24 -9.02 -5.19
N ILE A 20 11.97 -9.35 -4.93
CA ILE A 20 11.55 -10.73 -4.73
C ILE A 20 11.87 -11.62 -5.93
N ASP A 21 12.53 -12.74 -5.67
CA ASP A 21 12.64 -13.88 -6.57
C ASP A 21 11.92 -15.06 -5.95
N TYR A 22 10.77 -15.44 -6.52
CA TYR A 22 9.99 -16.56 -6.00
C TYR A 22 10.68 -17.93 -6.08
N ALA A 23 11.81 -18.04 -6.80
CA ALA A 23 12.65 -19.22 -6.78
C ALA A 23 13.66 -19.23 -5.61
N ASP A 24 13.88 -18.10 -4.95
CA ASP A 24 14.80 -17.93 -3.82
C ASP A 24 14.03 -17.72 -2.50
N MET A 25 14.10 -18.72 -1.64
CA MET A 25 13.44 -18.72 -0.34
C MET A 25 13.88 -17.58 0.57
N GLU A 26 15.14 -17.13 0.48
CA GLU A 26 15.64 -16.02 1.30
C GLU A 26 14.94 -14.71 0.91
N THR A 27 14.81 -14.43 -0.39
CA THR A 27 14.12 -13.22 -0.86
C THR A 27 12.62 -13.26 -0.58
N VAL A 28 12.00 -14.44 -0.61
CA VAL A 28 10.60 -14.63 -0.21
C VAL A 28 10.41 -14.31 1.28
N GLU A 29 11.32 -14.76 2.14
CA GLU A 29 11.29 -14.44 3.57
C GLU A 29 11.44 -12.93 3.81
N GLN A 30 12.41 -12.29 3.14
CA GLN A 30 12.63 -10.85 3.23
C GLN A 30 11.42 -10.05 2.75
N ASN A 31 10.80 -10.43 1.64
CA ASN A 31 9.57 -9.82 1.16
C ASN A 31 8.44 -9.96 2.19
N ASN A 32 8.25 -11.14 2.78
CA ASN A 32 7.19 -11.34 3.77
C ASN A 32 7.42 -10.47 5.02
N GLN A 33 8.66 -10.34 5.47
CA GLN A 33 9.03 -9.45 6.57
C GLN A 33 8.76 -7.97 6.20
N ALA A 34 9.11 -7.56 4.98
CA ALA A 34 8.86 -6.21 4.49
C ALA A 34 7.36 -5.89 4.41
N VAL A 35 6.55 -6.78 3.84
CA VAL A 35 5.09 -6.63 3.77
C VAL A 35 4.48 -6.55 5.17
N ASN A 36 4.90 -7.40 6.11
CA ASN A 36 4.44 -7.32 7.51
C ASN A 36 4.78 -5.96 8.12
N ARG A 37 6.01 -5.48 7.90
CA ARG A 37 6.45 -4.18 8.41
C ARG A 37 5.67 -3.02 7.80
N MET A 38 5.29 -3.10 6.52
CA MET A 38 4.44 -2.09 5.86
C MET A 38 3.06 -1.99 6.53
N TYR A 39 2.43 -3.12 6.85
CA TYR A 39 1.17 -3.12 7.60
C TYR A 39 1.33 -2.55 9.02
N GLU A 40 2.43 -2.86 9.72
CA GLU A 40 2.73 -2.25 11.02
C GLU A 40 2.88 -0.73 10.93
N ILE A 41 3.54 -0.22 9.88
CA ILE A 41 3.70 1.22 9.65
C ILE A 41 2.33 1.88 9.48
N ILE A 42 1.45 1.31 8.65
CA ILE A 42 0.10 1.85 8.44
C ILE A 42 -0.73 1.78 9.71
N GLU A 43 -0.59 0.72 10.50
CA GLU A 43 -1.22 0.59 11.81
C GLU A 43 -0.73 1.69 12.77
N LEU A 44 0.56 2.02 12.76
CA LEU A 44 1.13 3.11 13.56
C LEU A 44 0.57 4.47 13.13
N ILE A 45 0.42 4.72 11.83
CA ILE A 45 -0.19 5.95 11.29
C ILE A 45 -1.67 6.03 11.71
N ARG A 46 -2.42 4.94 11.52
CA ARG A 46 -3.83 4.84 11.90
C ARG A 46 -4.06 5.18 13.38
N ASN A 47 -3.22 4.63 14.25
CA ASN A 47 -3.38 4.76 15.70
C ASN A 47 -3.09 6.17 16.23
N ARG A 48 -2.35 7.00 15.48
CA ARG A 48 -2.12 8.41 15.83
C ARG A 48 -3.33 9.28 15.57
N LYS A 49 -4.20 8.89 14.62
CA LYS A 49 -5.42 9.62 14.24
C LYS A 49 -5.16 11.07 13.80
N GLU A 50 -3.96 11.33 13.28
CA GLU A 50 -3.58 12.63 12.74
C GLU A 50 -3.90 12.67 11.25
N LYS A 51 -4.92 13.46 10.87
CA LYS A 51 -5.36 13.55 9.47
C LYS A 51 -4.25 14.06 8.55
N ASP A 52 -3.41 14.97 9.03
CA ASP A 52 -2.30 15.52 8.26
C ASP A 52 -1.23 14.46 7.97
N GLU A 53 -0.99 13.51 8.89
CA GLU A 53 -0.06 12.39 8.65
C GLU A 53 -0.60 11.41 7.62
N ILE A 54 -1.91 11.11 7.65
CA ILE A 54 -2.57 10.28 6.63
C ILE A 54 -2.48 10.94 5.25
N LEU A 55 -2.74 12.25 5.18
CA LEU A 55 -2.61 13.03 3.95
C LEU A 55 -1.16 13.09 3.46
N GLU A 56 -0.19 13.21 4.36
CA GLU A 56 1.23 13.16 4.00
C GLU A 56 1.61 11.78 3.44
N PHE A 57 1.14 10.70 4.06
CA PHE A 57 1.37 9.34 3.60
C PHE A 57 0.69 9.05 2.25
N SER A 58 -0.51 9.61 2.01
CA SER A 58 -1.23 9.38 0.75
C SER A 58 -0.53 9.99 -0.48
N LYS A 59 0.41 10.92 -0.29
CA LYS A 59 1.29 11.41 -1.37
C LYS A 59 2.14 10.29 -2.00
N LEU A 60 2.33 9.17 -1.31
CA LEU A 60 3.02 8.01 -1.87
C LEU A 60 2.25 7.34 -3.02
N LEU A 61 0.95 7.65 -3.19
CA LEU A 61 0.17 7.25 -4.38
C LEU A 61 0.71 7.84 -5.69
N ASP A 62 1.60 8.85 -5.63
CA ASP A 62 2.25 9.45 -6.81
C ASP A 62 3.61 8.81 -7.15
N ILE A 63 4.04 7.77 -6.42
CA ILE A 63 5.36 7.17 -6.57
C ILE A 63 5.23 5.80 -7.22
N GLU A 64 5.48 5.71 -8.53
CA GLU A 64 5.45 4.43 -9.26
C GLU A 64 6.70 3.56 -9.00
N GLU A 65 7.77 4.15 -8.44
CA GLU A 65 9.01 3.43 -8.12
C GLU A 65 8.74 2.26 -7.17
N ASN A 66 9.30 1.09 -7.47
CA ASN A 66 9.10 -0.15 -6.70
C ASN A 66 7.62 -0.52 -6.49
N ARG A 67 6.72 -0.03 -7.35
CA ARG A 67 5.27 -0.22 -7.23
C ARG A 67 4.71 0.31 -5.91
N THR A 68 5.34 1.36 -5.36
CA THR A 68 4.94 2.00 -4.10
C THR A 68 3.48 2.46 -4.17
N ASP A 69 3.11 3.08 -5.28
CA ASP A 69 1.74 3.51 -5.61
C ASP A 69 0.70 2.41 -5.39
N ILE A 70 0.97 1.18 -5.81
CA ILE A 70 0.02 0.06 -5.69
C ILE A 70 -0.03 -0.47 -4.27
N TRP A 71 1.14 -0.66 -3.63
CA TRP A 71 1.20 -1.10 -2.23
C TRP A 71 0.42 -0.15 -1.33
N VAL A 72 0.63 1.15 -1.51
CA VAL A 72 -0.05 2.21 -0.77
C VAL A 72 -1.53 2.22 -1.10
N ALA A 73 -1.91 2.13 -2.38
CA ALA A 73 -3.32 2.12 -2.78
C ALA A 73 -4.11 0.99 -2.10
N VAL A 74 -3.58 -0.22 -2.11
CA VAL A 74 -4.22 -1.38 -1.46
C VAL A 74 -4.35 -1.14 0.05
N GLN A 75 -3.23 -0.86 0.71
CA GLN A 75 -3.21 -0.85 2.17
C GLN A 75 -3.92 0.38 2.77
N ILE A 76 -3.91 1.54 2.10
CA ILE A 76 -4.72 2.69 2.50
C ILE A 76 -6.20 2.32 2.51
N LEU A 77 -6.69 1.69 1.43
CA LEU A 77 -8.10 1.33 1.31
C LEU A 77 -8.53 0.23 2.28
N GLU A 78 -7.61 -0.65 2.70
CA GLU A 78 -7.86 -1.69 3.69
C GLU A 78 -7.88 -1.16 5.13
N MET A 79 -7.02 -0.20 5.44
CA MET A 79 -6.66 0.09 6.83
C MET A 79 -7.00 1.49 7.31
N LEU A 80 -7.15 2.47 6.41
CA LEU A 80 -7.31 3.88 6.77
C LEU A 80 -8.67 4.43 6.36
N GLU A 81 -9.18 5.37 7.15
CA GLU A 81 -10.24 6.28 6.72
C GLU A 81 -9.59 7.46 6.00
N VAL A 82 -9.89 7.64 4.72
CA VAL A 82 -9.35 8.70 3.88
C VAL A 82 -10.47 9.53 3.25
N ASP A 83 -10.13 10.70 2.72
CA ASP A 83 -11.06 11.48 1.92
C ASP A 83 -11.37 10.82 0.57
N ASN A 84 -12.46 11.28 -0.06
CA ASN A 84 -12.95 10.74 -1.32
C ASN A 84 -11.92 10.87 -2.45
N ASP A 85 -11.13 11.96 -2.48
CA ASP A 85 -10.16 12.20 -3.54
C ASP A 85 -9.00 11.18 -3.47
N THR A 86 -8.55 10.88 -2.25
CA THR A 86 -7.54 9.86 -1.96
C THR A 86 -8.08 8.47 -2.28
N GLU A 87 -9.31 8.15 -1.88
CA GLU A 87 -9.98 6.89 -2.20
C GLU A 87 -10.12 6.68 -3.72
N GLU A 88 -10.60 7.68 -4.44
CA GLU A 88 -10.78 7.61 -5.90
C GLU A 88 -9.44 7.43 -6.61
N LYS A 89 -8.38 8.11 -6.14
CA LYS A 89 -7.03 7.96 -6.68
C LYS A 89 -6.48 6.55 -6.47
N ALA A 90 -6.57 6.01 -5.24
CA ALA A 90 -6.14 4.65 -4.93
C ALA A 90 -6.91 3.61 -5.78
N LEU A 91 -8.23 3.74 -5.88
CA LEU A 91 -9.06 2.86 -6.71
C LEU A 91 -8.68 2.91 -8.19
N ARG A 92 -8.30 4.09 -8.71
CA ARG A 92 -7.86 4.24 -10.12
C ARG A 92 -6.55 3.51 -10.38
N ILE A 93 -5.60 3.58 -9.46
CA ILE A 93 -4.32 2.87 -9.54
C ILE A 93 -4.57 1.36 -9.58
N ILE A 94 -5.40 0.85 -8.66
CA ILE A 94 -5.73 -0.58 -8.58
C ILE A 94 -6.49 -1.04 -9.82
N LYS A 95 -7.48 -0.27 -10.30
CA LYS A 95 -8.23 -0.57 -11.54
C LYS A 95 -7.30 -0.69 -12.74
N LYS A 96 -6.34 0.21 -12.89
CA LYS A 96 -5.33 0.18 -13.97
C LYS A 96 -4.47 -1.09 -13.87
N ASP A 97 -3.96 -1.43 -12.68
CA ASP A 97 -3.14 -2.63 -12.52
C ASP A 97 -3.95 -3.91 -12.75
N ALA A 98 -5.21 -3.93 -12.29
CA ALA A 98 -6.13 -5.03 -12.49
C ALA A 98 -6.38 -5.33 -13.97
N GLU A 99 -6.12 -4.45 -14.93
CA GLU A 99 -6.21 -4.82 -16.36
C GLU A 99 -5.25 -5.97 -16.72
N THR A 100 -4.09 -6.03 -16.07
CA THR A 100 -3.00 -6.97 -16.35
C THR A 100 -2.72 -7.96 -15.22
N SER A 101 -3.14 -7.66 -13.99
CA SER A 101 -2.88 -8.45 -12.79
C SER A 101 -4.13 -9.20 -12.33
N THR A 102 -4.14 -10.53 -12.49
CA THR A 102 -5.24 -11.38 -12.00
C THR A 102 -5.43 -11.26 -10.48
N GLY A 103 -4.34 -11.09 -9.72
CA GLY A 103 -4.42 -10.87 -8.28
C GLY A 103 -5.17 -9.58 -7.94
N MET A 104 -4.88 -8.48 -8.64
CA MET A 104 -5.58 -7.22 -8.42
C MET A 104 -7.03 -7.23 -8.92
N LYS A 105 -7.36 -8.01 -9.96
CA LYS A 105 -8.77 -8.23 -10.35
C LYS A 105 -9.57 -8.81 -9.19
N TYR A 106 -9.07 -9.90 -8.57
CA TYR A 106 -9.76 -10.54 -7.45
C TYR A 106 -9.82 -9.63 -6.22
N TRP A 107 -8.74 -8.90 -5.92
CA TRP A 107 -8.74 -7.94 -4.83
C TRP A 107 -9.82 -6.86 -5.04
N LEU A 108 -9.90 -6.29 -6.25
CA LEU A 108 -10.87 -5.25 -6.58
C LEU A 108 -12.31 -5.75 -6.49
N GLU A 109 -12.60 -6.96 -6.99
CA GLU A 109 -13.92 -7.59 -6.87
C GLU A 109 -14.32 -7.84 -5.40
N ASP A 110 -13.38 -8.26 -4.57
CA ASP A 110 -13.62 -8.42 -3.13
C ASP A 110 -13.86 -7.09 -2.42
N TYR A 111 -13.06 -6.08 -2.74
CA TYR A 111 -13.20 -4.73 -2.20
C TYR A 111 -14.55 -4.11 -2.57
N SER A 112 -14.93 -4.14 -3.85
CA SER A 112 -16.22 -3.63 -4.33
C SER A 112 -17.40 -4.29 -3.63
N ARG A 113 -17.37 -5.62 -3.46
CA ARG A 113 -18.41 -6.36 -2.74
C ARG A 113 -18.54 -5.95 -1.27
N LYS A 114 -17.44 -5.62 -0.59
CA LYS A 114 -17.47 -5.18 0.82
C LYS A 114 -17.96 -3.75 1.00
N LYS A 115 -17.82 -2.92 -0.04
CA LYS A 115 -18.15 -1.48 -0.01
C LYS A 115 -19.50 -1.15 -0.67
N ASP A 116 -20.22 -2.15 -1.16
CA ASP A 116 -21.43 -1.99 -1.99
C ASP A 116 -21.19 -1.06 -3.21
N LEU A 117 -20.02 -1.19 -3.84
CA LEU A 117 -19.60 -0.44 -5.04
C LEU A 117 -19.78 -1.22 -6.34
#